data_AF-A0A3Q0J9R1-F1
#
_entry.id   AF-A0A3Q0J9R1-F1
#
_cell.length_a   1.000
_cell.length_b   1.000
_cell.length_c   1.000
_cell.angle_alpha   90.00
_cell.angle_beta   90.00
_cell.angle_gamma   90.00
#
_symmetry.space_group_name_H-M   'P 1'
#
loop_
_entity.id
_entity.type
_entity.pdbx_description
1 polymer ?
#
loop_
_entity_poly.entity_id
_entity_poly.type
_entity_poly.pdbx_seq_one_letter_code
_entity_poly.pdbx_strand_id
1 'polypeptide(L)'
;MWVQKSSSEATKCHYDDDTDDSSYDSYENIVSPSSGPASSTTTPTSTATTKSHATTRVPTPDPYFTHFEPKDEHHAFKEALQRLEEMHREKVTKVMKDWSDLEERYQDMRSKSPGVAEDFKQKMTLRFQQTVQSLEEEGNAEKHQLIVMHQQRVAARINQHKKDAMNCYIEALNDVSLNTHKVQKCLQKLLRALHKDRHHTIAHYKHLLATNLDFAVKEKPMTLEHLVDIDHTINQSMTMLQRHPALAVKISELMQDYMQALRSKDETPGSLLSLTREAEEAILDKYKAQVIAMQEGKQF
;
A
#
# COMPACT_ATOMS: atom_id res chain seq x y z
N MET A 1 56.25 12.96 35.18
CA MET A 1 55.90 11.60 34.73
C MET A 1 54.65 11.19 35.47
N TRP A 2 53.53 10.98 34.78
CA TRP A 2 52.53 9.90 34.96
C TRP A 2 51.42 10.17 33.95
N VAL A 3 51.10 9.09 33.22
CA VAL A 3 50.44 9.05 31.91
C VAL A 3 48.93 8.95 32.04
N GLN A 4 48.24 9.49 31.02
CA GLN A 4 46.84 9.28 30.61
C GLN A 4 46.21 7.92 30.98
N LYS A 5 44.89 7.97 31.23
CA LYS A 5 43.94 7.11 30.51
C LYS A 5 42.62 7.84 30.29
N SER A 6 42.41 8.24 29.03
CA SER A 6 41.14 8.65 28.45
C SER A 6 40.29 7.39 28.27
N SER A 7 39.05 7.41 28.77
CA SER A 7 38.04 6.38 28.50
C SER A 7 37.04 6.95 27.49
N SER A 8 37.25 6.64 26.21
CA SER A 8 36.27 6.86 25.16
C SER A 8 35.45 5.59 25.00
N GLU A 9 34.23 5.60 25.53
CA GLU A 9 33.26 4.53 25.32
C GLU A 9 32.63 4.75 23.95
N ALA A 10 33.12 4.00 22.96
CA ALA A 10 32.61 4.05 21.60
C ALA A 10 31.26 3.34 21.55
N THR A 11 30.18 4.12 21.36
CA THR A 11 28.85 3.60 21.05
C THR A 11 28.94 2.75 19.80
N LYS A 12 28.79 1.43 19.99
CA LYS A 12 28.78 0.42 18.94
C LYS A 12 27.45 0.56 18.17
N CYS A 13 27.46 1.32 17.07
CA CYS A 13 26.33 1.37 16.15
C CYS A 13 26.08 -0.06 15.65
N HIS A 14 24.93 -0.63 16.01
CA HIS A 14 24.46 -1.94 15.53
C HIS A 14 24.22 -1.80 14.02
N TYR A 15 25.11 -2.38 13.22
CA TYR A 15 24.98 -2.44 11.77
C TYR A 15 24.01 -3.58 11.45
N ASP A 16 22.72 -3.26 11.34
CA ASP A 16 21.77 -4.13 10.65
C ASP A 16 22.07 -4.03 9.15
N ASP A 17 22.65 -5.12 8.64
CA ASP A 17 22.81 -5.39 7.22
C ASP A 17 21.40 -5.67 6.66
N ASP A 18 20.72 -4.61 6.18
CA ASP A 18 19.46 -4.69 5.41
C ASP A 18 19.74 -5.27 4.00
N THR A 19 20.40 -6.43 3.93
CA THR A 19 20.46 -7.28 2.76
C THR A 19 19.37 -8.34 2.89
N ASP A 20 18.21 -8.03 2.34
CA ASP A 20 17.41 -8.89 1.45
C ASP A 20 15.95 -8.43 1.51
N ASP A 21 15.55 -7.62 0.54
CA ASP A 21 14.16 -7.23 0.32
C ASP A 21 13.94 -7.03 -1.19
N SER A 22 14.40 -8.00 -1.98
CA SER A 22 14.21 -8.04 -3.43
C SER A 22 12.91 -8.77 -3.83
N SER A 23 11.90 -8.82 -2.96
CA SER A 23 10.66 -9.56 -3.20
C SER A 23 9.41 -8.67 -3.08
N TYR A 24 9.49 -7.42 -3.52
CA TYR A 24 8.34 -6.51 -3.57
C TYR A 24 7.72 -6.33 -4.97
N ASP A 25 8.13 -7.12 -5.97
CA ASP A 25 7.63 -7.03 -7.37
C ASP A 25 6.24 -7.68 -7.62
N SER A 26 5.40 -7.86 -6.59
CA SER A 26 4.15 -8.65 -6.71
C SER A 26 2.92 -7.95 -6.14
N TYR A 27 2.82 -6.63 -6.32
CA TYR A 27 1.64 -5.85 -5.90
C TYR A 27 0.67 -5.50 -7.05
N GLU A 28 0.92 -5.97 -8.28
CA GLU A 28 0.19 -5.46 -9.46
C GLU A 28 -1.30 -5.90 -9.56
N ASN A 29 -1.85 -6.76 -8.70
CA ASN A 29 -3.17 -7.37 -8.95
C ASN A 29 -4.26 -7.23 -7.85
N ILE A 30 -4.10 -6.42 -6.80
CA ILE A 30 -5.00 -6.55 -5.63
C ILE A 30 -5.45 -5.22 -5.00
N VAL A 31 -6.09 -4.33 -5.75
CA VAL A 31 -7.05 -3.37 -5.18
C VAL A 31 -8.15 -3.11 -6.22
N SER A 32 -9.34 -2.80 -5.75
CA SER A 32 -10.38 -2.13 -6.50
C SER A 32 -11.00 -1.16 -5.50
N PRO A 33 -10.99 0.16 -5.72
CA PRO A 33 -11.77 1.07 -4.91
C PRO A 33 -13.18 1.12 -5.47
N SER A 34 -14.13 0.52 -4.74
CA SER A 34 -15.55 0.85 -4.90
C SER A 34 -15.81 2.18 -4.18
N SER A 35 -16.44 3.09 -4.92
CA SER A 35 -16.68 4.48 -4.58
C SER A 35 -17.74 4.64 -3.48
N GLY A 36 -17.42 5.42 -2.44
CA GLY A 36 -18.41 6.00 -1.52
C GLY A 36 -17.83 7.26 -0.84
N PRO A 37 -18.61 8.36 -0.72
CA PRO A 37 -18.10 9.59 -0.12
C PRO A 37 -17.99 9.42 1.40
N ALA A 38 -16.85 9.80 1.96
CA ALA A 38 -16.68 9.94 3.40
C ALA A 38 -17.53 11.12 3.91
N SER A 39 -18.41 10.85 4.88
CA SER A 39 -18.94 11.90 5.74
C SER A 39 -19.19 11.42 7.17
N SER A 40 -18.75 12.27 8.10
CA SER A 40 -19.13 12.43 9.51
C SER A 40 -18.58 11.49 10.59
N THR A 41 -17.57 12.04 11.30
CA THR A 41 -17.54 12.37 12.74
C THR A 41 -18.36 11.53 13.74
N THR A 42 -17.61 10.99 14.71
CA THR A 42 -18.00 10.28 15.94
C THR A 42 -18.86 11.05 16.94
N THR A 43 -19.78 10.34 17.62
CA THR A 43 -20.03 10.46 19.08
C THR A 43 -20.76 9.21 19.61
N PRO A 44 -20.36 8.61 20.75
CA PRO A 44 -21.07 7.47 21.34
C PRO A 44 -22.05 7.94 22.42
N THR A 45 -23.34 7.66 22.26
CA THR A 45 -24.34 7.79 23.33
C THR A 45 -24.74 6.41 23.82
N SER A 46 -24.42 6.13 25.09
CA SER A 46 -24.86 4.94 25.80
C SER A 46 -26.35 5.01 26.11
N THR A 47 -27.13 4.05 25.64
CA THR A 47 -28.47 3.77 26.19
C THR A 47 -28.58 2.26 26.44
N ALA A 48 -28.67 1.90 27.71
CA ALA A 48 -28.95 0.56 28.16
C ALA A 48 -30.44 0.24 27.97
N THR A 49 -30.75 -0.85 27.25
CA THR A 49 -32.06 -1.49 27.35
C THR A 49 -31.89 -3.00 27.24
N THR A 50 -32.31 -3.68 28.31
CA THR A 50 -32.33 -5.13 28.51
C THR A 50 -33.31 -5.84 27.58
N LYS A 51 -32.89 -7.00 27.03
CA LYS A 51 -33.62 -8.28 26.84
C LYS A 51 -33.45 -8.89 25.44
N SER A 52 -32.71 -10.00 25.43
CA SER A 52 -32.93 -11.29 24.74
C SER A 52 -31.62 -11.82 24.14
N HIS A 53 -31.10 -12.86 24.80
CA HIS A 53 -29.93 -13.62 24.36
C HIS A 53 -30.27 -14.39 23.08
N ALA A 54 -29.92 -13.82 21.94
CA ALA A 54 -29.39 -14.59 20.82
C ALA A 54 -27.91 -14.25 20.75
N THR A 55 -27.05 -15.16 21.20
CA THR A 55 -25.60 -15.04 21.04
C THR A 55 -25.25 -15.21 19.57
N THR A 56 -25.46 -14.16 18.78
CA THR A 56 -24.71 -13.95 17.54
C THR A 56 -23.26 -13.81 17.97
N ARG A 57 -22.50 -14.91 17.91
CA ARG A 57 -21.04 -14.86 18.07
C ARG A 57 -20.54 -13.87 17.02
N VAL A 58 -20.07 -12.71 17.46
CA VAL A 58 -19.32 -11.79 16.59
C VAL A 58 -18.18 -12.61 15.99
N PRO A 59 -18.05 -12.70 14.66
CA PRO A 59 -16.94 -13.39 14.04
C PRO A 59 -15.64 -12.84 14.63
N THR A 60 -14.76 -13.73 15.08
CA THR A 60 -13.46 -13.30 15.59
C THR A 60 -12.71 -12.60 14.44
N PRO A 61 -12.23 -11.36 14.61
CA PRO A 61 -11.48 -10.67 13.58
C PRO A 61 -10.27 -11.48 13.11
N ASP A 62 -9.91 -11.38 11.84
CA ASP A 62 -8.73 -12.09 11.32
C ASP A 62 -7.47 -11.71 12.14
N PRO A 63 -6.57 -12.67 12.45
CA PRO A 63 -5.36 -12.42 13.21
C PRO A 63 -4.54 -11.24 12.70
N TYR A 64 -4.56 -10.96 11.40
CA TYR A 64 -3.90 -9.82 10.78
C TYR A 64 -4.29 -8.48 11.39
N PHE A 65 -5.55 -8.31 11.84
CA PHE A 65 -6.03 -7.07 12.46
C PHE A 65 -5.52 -6.89 13.90
N THR A 66 -5.06 -7.96 14.54
CA THR A 66 -4.71 -7.97 15.97
C THR A 66 -3.23 -8.18 16.24
N HIS A 67 -2.54 -8.89 15.36
CA HIS A 67 -1.11 -9.18 15.44
C HIS A 67 -0.38 -8.39 14.35
N PHE A 68 0.59 -7.59 14.76
CA PHE A 68 1.42 -6.82 13.83
C PHE A 68 2.89 -7.12 14.08
N GLU A 69 3.51 -7.73 13.08
CA GLU A 69 4.96 -7.94 13.02
C GLU A 69 5.53 -7.17 11.82
N PRO A 70 6.28 -6.07 12.03
CA PRO A 70 6.73 -5.22 10.94
C PRO A 70 7.55 -5.95 9.88
N LYS A 71 8.33 -6.97 10.27
CA LYS A 71 9.23 -7.70 9.37
C LYS A 71 8.47 -8.62 8.41
N ASP A 72 7.41 -9.25 8.89
CA ASP A 72 6.60 -10.23 8.15
C ASP A 72 5.30 -9.65 7.57
N GLU A 73 5.16 -8.31 7.61
CA GLU A 73 3.93 -7.59 7.30
C GLU A 73 3.30 -8.01 5.95
N HIS A 74 4.13 -8.10 4.90
CA HIS A 74 3.66 -8.43 3.55
C HIS A 74 3.17 -9.86 3.42
N HIS A 75 3.89 -10.79 4.06
CA HIS A 75 3.53 -12.20 4.08
C HIS A 75 2.22 -12.38 4.85
N ALA A 76 2.11 -11.78 6.05
CA ALA A 76 0.90 -11.79 6.85
C ALA A 76 -0.31 -11.19 6.12
N PHE A 77 -0.12 -10.12 5.34
CA PHE A 77 -1.16 -9.54 4.49
C PHE A 77 -1.62 -10.52 3.40
N LYS A 78 -0.69 -11.19 2.70
CA LYS A 78 -1.01 -12.17 1.66
C LYS A 78 -1.80 -13.36 2.22
N GLU A 79 -1.40 -13.88 3.38
CA GLU A 79 -2.15 -14.96 4.02
C GLU A 79 -3.56 -14.50 4.44
N ALA A 80 -3.69 -13.29 4.99
CA ALA A 80 -4.99 -12.73 5.37
C ALA A 80 -5.91 -12.55 4.15
N LEU A 81 -5.34 -12.11 3.03
CA LEU A 81 -6.08 -11.98 1.79
C LEU A 81 -6.55 -13.34 1.27
N GLN A 82 -5.68 -14.35 1.29
CA GLN A 82 -6.04 -15.70 0.88
C GLN A 82 -7.17 -16.29 1.74
N ARG A 83 -7.10 -16.10 3.07
CA ARG A 83 -8.19 -16.49 3.98
C ARG A 83 -9.49 -15.76 3.66
N LEU A 84 -9.42 -14.46 3.39
CA LEU A 84 -10.59 -13.67 3.02
C LEU A 84 -11.23 -14.16 1.71
N GLU A 85 -10.42 -14.41 0.69
CA GLU A 85 -10.86 -14.93 -0.61
C GLU A 85 -11.48 -16.34 -0.50
N GLU A 86 -10.91 -17.19 0.36
CA GLU A 86 -11.46 -18.50 0.67
C GLU A 86 -12.82 -18.41 1.37
N MET A 87 -12.94 -17.59 2.41
CA MET A 87 -14.21 -17.35 3.12
C MET A 87 -15.27 -16.80 2.16
N HIS A 88 -14.90 -15.87 1.26
CA HIS A 88 -15.83 -15.34 0.26
C HIS A 88 -16.28 -16.42 -0.73
N ARG A 89 -15.36 -17.26 -1.22
CA ARG A 89 -15.66 -18.39 -2.12
C ARG A 89 -16.62 -19.39 -1.48
N GLU A 90 -16.47 -19.68 -0.19
CA GLU A 90 -17.40 -20.54 0.56
C GLU A 90 -18.81 -19.93 0.63
N LYS A 91 -18.92 -18.63 0.93
CA LYS A 91 -20.20 -17.91 0.93
C LYS A 91 -20.87 -17.98 -0.46
N VAL A 92 -20.12 -17.73 -1.53
CA VAL A 92 -20.62 -17.83 -2.92
C VAL A 92 -21.09 -19.25 -3.25
N THR A 93 -20.30 -20.27 -2.89
CA THR A 93 -20.65 -21.67 -3.13
C THR A 93 -21.96 -22.04 -2.44
N LYS A 94 -22.17 -21.58 -1.21
CA LYS A 94 -23.42 -21.77 -0.48
C LYS A 94 -24.61 -21.10 -1.17
N VAL A 95 -24.47 -19.84 -1.60
CA VAL A 95 -25.52 -19.11 -2.32
C VAL A 95 -25.89 -19.81 -3.63
N MET A 96 -24.90 -20.32 -4.37
CA MET A 96 -25.14 -21.06 -5.60
C MET A 96 -25.85 -22.40 -5.35
N LYS A 97 -25.49 -23.10 -4.26
CA LYS A 97 -26.20 -24.32 -3.85
C LYS A 97 -27.66 -24.01 -3.47
N ASP A 98 -27.89 -23.01 -2.62
CA ASP A 98 -29.23 -22.60 -2.19
C ASP A 98 -30.09 -22.19 -3.41
N TRP A 99 -29.48 -21.58 -4.43
CA TRP A 99 -30.13 -21.28 -5.70
C TRP A 99 -30.50 -22.54 -6.50
N SER A 100 -29.59 -23.51 -6.64
CA SER A 100 -29.88 -24.79 -7.30
C SER A 100 -31.03 -25.54 -6.62
N ASP A 101 -31.05 -25.59 -5.28
CA ASP A 101 -32.11 -26.25 -4.51
C ASP A 101 -33.48 -25.55 -4.70
N LEU A 102 -33.49 -24.21 -4.85
CA LEU A 102 -34.71 -23.44 -5.15
C LEU A 102 -35.20 -23.65 -6.58
N GLU A 103 -34.28 -23.74 -7.55
CA GLU A 103 -34.62 -24.02 -8.94
C GLU A 103 -35.23 -25.42 -9.10
N GLU A 104 -34.71 -26.44 -8.42
CA GLU A 104 -35.30 -27.79 -8.39
C GLU A 104 -36.74 -27.75 -7.88
N ARG A 105 -36.99 -27.05 -6.76
CA ARG A 105 -38.35 -26.85 -6.22
C ARG A 105 -39.27 -26.11 -7.17
N TYR A 106 -38.75 -25.13 -7.92
CA TYR A 106 -39.52 -24.44 -8.94
C TYR A 106 -39.94 -25.41 -10.05
N GLN A 107 -39.04 -26.25 -10.56
CA GLN A 107 -39.37 -27.23 -11.62
C GLN A 107 -40.44 -28.24 -11.17
N ASP A 108 -40.34 -28.71 -9.92
CA ASP A 108 -41.35 -29.58 -9.30
C ASP A 108 -42.72 -28.89 -9.18
N MET A 109 -42.74 -27.62 -8.77
CA MET A 109 -43.97 -26.84 -8.62
C MET A 109 -44.59 -26.50 -9.96
N ARG A 110 -43.78 -26.15 -10.96
CA ARG A 110 -44.22 -25.83 -12.32
C ARG A 110 -44.96 -27.00 -12.96
N SER A 111 -44.50 -28.22 -12.70
CA SER A 111 -45.13 -29.46 -13.17
C SER A 111 -46.51 -29.71 -12.53
N LYS A 112 -46.78 -29.15 -11.33
CA LYS A 112 -48.02 -29.35 -10.56
C LYS A 112 -48.99 -28.17 -10.67
N SER A 113 -48.49 -26.93 -10.70
CA SER A 113 -49.30 -25.71 -10.61
C SER A 113 -48.58 -24.52 -11.29
N PRO A 114 -48.77 -24.33 -12.60
CA PRO A 114 -48.03 -23.34 -13.39
C PRO A 114 -48.18 -21.89 -12.89
N GLY A 115 -49.38 -21.47 -12.47
CA GLY A 115 -49.64 -20.09 -12.03
C GLY A 115 -48.97 -19.72 -10.71
N VAL A 116 -48.89 -20.66 -9.75
CA VAL A 116 -48.23 -20.44 -8.44
C VAL A 116 -46.71 -20.50 -8.60
N ALA A 117 -46.22 -21.34 -9.51
CA ALA A 117 -44.79 -21.47 -9.79
C ALA A 117 -44.15 -20.17 -10.31
N GLU A 118 -44.87 -19.40 -11.14
CA GLU A 118 -44.34 -18.13 -11.67
C GLU A 118 -44.20 -17.05 -10.59
N ASP A 119 -45.16 -16.92 -9.66
CA ASP A 119 -45.03 -15.98 -8.51
C ASP A 119 -43.88 -16.41 -7.57
N PHE A 120 -43.70 -17.72 -7.36
CA PHE A 120 -42.56 -18.27 -6.63
C PHE A 120 -41.23 -17.92 -7.31
N LYS A 121 -41.12 -18.11 -8.62
CA LYS A 121 -39.92 -17.80 -9.41
C LYS A 121 -39.56 -16.31 -9.34
N GLN A 122 -40.55 -15.42 -9.45
CA GLN A 122 -40.30 -13.98 -9.36
C GLN A 122 -39.70 -13.61 -8.00
N LYS A 123 -40.31 -14.11 -6.91
CA LYS A 123 -39.85 -13.84 -5.55
C LYS A 123 -38.47 -14.43 -5.26
N MET A 124 -38.21 -15.68 -5.68
CA MET A 124 -36.93 -16.33 -5.45
C MET A 124 -35.80 -15.63 -6.24
N THR A 125 -36.08 -15.22 -7.48
CA THR A 125 -35.10 -14.51 -8.34
C THR A 125 -34.74 -13.16 -7.75
N LEU A 126 -35.72 -12.37 -7.29
CA LEU A 126 -35.47 -11.09 -6.66
C LEU A 126 -34.60 -11.24 -5.40
N ARG A 127 -34.92 -12.22 -4.55
CA ARG A 127 -34.13 -12.50 -3.34
C ARG A 127 -32.71 -12.93 -3.66
N PHE A 128 -32.53 -13.76 -4.70
CA PHE A 128 -31.19 -14.18 -5.13
C PHE A 128 -30.36 -12.99 -5.62
N GLN A 129 -30.93 -12.12 -6.45
CA GLN A 129 -30.25 -10.89 -6.89
C GLN A 129 -29.82 -10.02 -5.71
N GLN A 130 -30.70 -9.80 -4.73
CA GLN A 130 -30.36 -9.06 -3.51
C GLN A 130 -29.26 -9.74 -2.69
N THR A 131 -29.28 -11.08 -2.62
CA THR A 131 -28.27 -11.85 -1.88
C THR A 131 -26.91 -11.78 -2.56
N VAL A 132 -26.85 -11.90 -3.89
CA VAL A 132 -25.63 -11.77 -4.68
C VAL A 132 -25.06 -10.36 -4.55
N GLN A 133 -25.89 -9.34 -4.74
CA GLN A 133 -25.46 -7.94 -4.59
C GLN A 133 -24.89 -7.67 -3.19
N SER A 134 -25.60 -8.09 -2.14
CA SER A 134 -25.12 -7.92 -0.76
C SER A 134 -23.80 -8.66 -0.51
N LEU A 135 -23.62 -9.85 -1.10
CA LEU A 135 -22.41 -10.64 -0.94
C LEU A 135 -21.21 -10.01 -1.67
N GLU A 136 -21.43 -9.44 -2.86
CA GLU A 136 -20.42 -8.69 -3.60
C GLU A 136 -20.02 -7.42 -2.86
N GLU A 137 -20.99 -6.66 -2.34
CA GLU A 137 -20.74 -5.45 -1.54
C GLU A 137 -19.97 -5.77 -0.25
N GLU A 138 -20.34 -6.83 0.47
CA GLU A 138 -19.65 -7.29 1.68
C GLU A 138 -18.20 -7.72 1.36
N GLY A 139 -18.00 -8.55 0.34
CA GLY A 139 -16.67 -9.02 -0.04
C GLY A 139 -15.75 -7.87 -0.48
N ASN A 140 -16.28 -6.91 -1.21
CA ASN A 140 -15.53 -5.71 -1.60
C ASN A 140 -15.16 -4.84 -0.38
N ALA A 141 -16.08 -4.67 0.57
CA ALA A 141 -15.83 -3.90 1.78
C ALA A 141 -14.77 -4.55 2.68
N GLU A 142 -14.86 -5.86 2.92
CA GLU A 142 -13.88 -6.61 3.71
C GLU A 142 -12.48 -6.56 3.06
N LYS A 143 -12.41 -6.75 1.73
CA LYS A 143 -11.16 -6.67 0.97
C LYS A 143 -10.55 -5.28 1.03
N HIS A 144 -11.38 -4.24 0.86
CA HIS A 144 -10.93 -2.86 0.95
C HIS A 144 -10.38 -2.53 2.34
N GLN A 145 -11.05 -2.96 3.41
CA GLN A 145 -10.59 -2.75 4.79
C GLN A 145 -9.21 -3.39 5.02
N LEU A 146 -8.99 -4.61 4.52
CA LEU A 146 -7.72 -5.31 4.64
C LEU A 146 -6.58 -4.56 3.92
N ILE A 147 -6.84 -4.07 2.72
CA ILE A 147 -5.89 -3.32 1.90
C ILE A 147 -5.54 -1.98 2.54
N VAL A 148 -6.52 -1.22 3.03
CA VAL A 148 -6.29 0.08 3.68
C VAL A 148 -5.41 -0.10 4.92
N MET A 149 -5.65 -1.13 5.73
CA MET A 149 -4.80 -1.46 6.87
C MET A 149 -3.36 -1.76 6.45
N HIS A 150 -3.17 -2.58 5.41
CA HIS A 150 -1.85 -2.89 4.84
C HIS A 150 -1.13 -1.62 4.38
N GLN A 151 -1.79 -0.78 3.60
CA GLN A 151 -1.24 0.48 3.11
C GLN A 151 -0.79 1.40 4.27
N GLN A 152 -1.59 1.50 5.33
CA GLN A 152 -1.23 2.27 6.52
C GLN A 152 0.02 1.72 7.22
N ARG A 153 0.14 0.39 7.35
CA ARG A 153 1.31 -0.26 7.96
C ARG A 153 2.57 -0.07 7.13
N VAL A 154 2.49 -0.24 5.82
CA VAL A 154 3.60 -0.03 4.88
C VAL A 154 4.05 1.44 4.92
N ALA A 155 3.11 2.39 4.84
CA ALA A 155 3.42 3.82 4.91
C ALA A 155 4.09 4.20 6.24
N ALA A 156 3.60 3.68 7.37
CA ALA A 156 4.21 3.90 8.68
C ALA A 156 5.65 3.35 8.73
N ARG A 157 5.90 2.14 8.19
CA ARG A 157 7.23 1.53 8.13
C ARG A 157 8.20 2.34 7.26
N ILE A 158 7.76 2.77 6.08
CA ILE A 158 8.55 3.63 5.19
C ILE A 158 8.91 4.94 5.87
N ASN A 159 7.94 5.60 6.53
CA ASN A 159 8.17 6.84 7.26
C ASN A 159 9.17 6.66 8.41
N GLN A 160 9.06 5.56 9.16
CA GLN A 160 10.01 5.22 10.22
C GLN A 160 11.43 5.03 9.66
N HIS A 161 11.58 4.27 8.58
CA HIS A 161 12.89 4.06 7.93
C HIS A 161 13.49 5.36 7.39
N LYS A 162 12.69 6.25 6.78
CA LYS A 162 13.15 7.57 6.34
C LYS A 162 13.66 8.40 7.52
N LYS A 163 12.90 8.42 8.63
CA LYS A 163 13.26 9.15 9.85
C LYS A 163 14.58 8.63 10.44
N ASP A 164 14.72 7.31 10.58
CA ASP A 164 15.93 6.70 11.14
C ASP A 164 17.15 6.93 10.24
N ALA A 165 16.98 6.84 8.92
CA ALA A 165 18.05 7.11 7.97
C ALA A 165 18.46 8.59 7.95
N MET A 166 17.50 9.51 8.06
CA MET A 166 17.76 10.95 8.19
C MET A 166 18.53 11.26 9.48
N ASN A 167 18.13 10.66 10.61
CA ASN A 167 18.83 10.81 11.89
C ASN A 167 20.27 10.30 11.82
N CYS A 168 20.49 9.10 11.26
CA CYS A 168 21.83 8.55 11.00
C CYS A 168 22.71 9.56 10.24
N TYR A 169 22.16 10.17 9.18
CA TYR A 169 22.89 11.08 8.32
C TYR A 169 23.22 12.40 9.02
N ILE A 170 22.24 13.01 9.72
CA ILE A 170 22.43 14.23 10.49
C ILE A 170 23.48 14.01 11.60
N GLU A 171 23.38 12.92 12.34
CA GLU A 171 24.36 12.57 13.39
C GLU A 171 25.76 12.39 12.80
N ALA A 172 25.89 11.67 11.68
CA ALA A 172 27.18 11.47 11.02
C ALA A 172 27.81 12.77 10.50
N LEU A 173 27.00 13.74 10.06
CA LEU A 173 27.48 15.06 9.62
C LEU A 173 27.87 15.97 10.80
N ASN A 174 27.27 15.78 11.98
CA ASN A 174 27.55 16.56 13.17
C ASN A 174 28.65 15.96 14.06
N ASP A 175 29.14 14.76 13.75
CA ASP A 175 30.24 14.12 14.47
C ASP A 175 31.51 14.98 14.43
N VAL A 176 32.12 15.19 15.60
CA VAL A 176 33.36 15.98 15.76
C VAL A 176 34.49 15.47 14.86
N SER A 177 34.60 14.14 14.74
CA SER A 177 35.48 13.49 13.77
C SER A 177 34.66 13.06 12.56
N LEU A 178 34.62 13.88 11.51
CA LEU A 178 33.91 13.58 10.26
C LEU A 178 34.45 12.31 9.60
N ASN A 179 33.74 11.19 9.79
CA ASN A 179 34.05 9.92 9.16
C ASN A 179 33.35 9.82 7.81
N THR A 180 34.10 10.01 6.72
CA THR A 180 33.57 9.97 5.34
C THR A 180 32.75 8.72 5.04
N HIS A 181 33.22 7.55 5.48
CA HIS A 181 32.54 6.28 5.22
C HIS A 181 31.22 6.16 6.00
N LYS A 182 31.17 6.66 7.24
CA LYS A 182 29.92 6.71 8.03
C LYS A 182 28.88 7.62 7.35
N VAL A 183 29.29 8.83 6.96
CA VAL A 183 28.39 9.77 6.27
C VAL A 183 27.87 9.19 4.97
N GLN A 184 28.75 8.61 4.15
CA GLN A 184 28.37 7.96 2.89
C GLN A 184 27.34 6.85 3.13
N LYS A 185 27.57 5.95 4.09
CA LYS A 185 26.62 4.86 4.41
C LYS A 185 25.26 5.37 4.88
N CYS A 186 25.23 6.38 5.76
CA CYS A 186 23.96 6.96 6.22
C CYS A 186 23.21 7.65 5.06
N LEU A 187 23.92 8.39 4.19
CA LEU A 187 23.30 9.03 3.02
C LEU A 187 22.77 8.00 2.02
N GLN A 188 23.52 6.92 1.74
CA GLN A 188 23.01 5.80 0.94
C GLN A 188 21.77 5.15 1.56
N LYS A 189 21.73 4.99 2.88
CA LYS A 189 20.55 4.49 3.59
C LYS A 189 19.34 5.41 3.39
N LEU A 190 19.55 6.72 3.51
CA LEU A 190 18.49 7.73 3.31
C LEU A 190 17.97 7.75 1.88
N LEU A 191 18.87 7.78 0.88
CA LEU A 191 18.49 7.76 -0.54
C LEU A 191 17.71 6.49 -0.90
N ARG A 192 18.08 5.33 -0.35
CA ARG A 192 17.30 4.09 -0.51
C ARG A 192 15.92 4.19 0.11
N ALA A 193 15.80 4.73 1.31
CA ALA A 193 14.50 4.87 1.99
C ALA A 193 13.56 5.81 1.21
N LEU A 194 14.07 6.93 0.71
CA LEU A 194 13.33 7.89 -0.12
C LEU A 194 12.94 7.29 -1.47
N HIS A 195 13.84 6.53 -2.10
CA HIS A 195 13.53 5.82 -3.34
C HIS A 195 12.46 4.74 -3.14
N LYS A 196 12.52 3.97 -2.05
CA LYS A 196 11.47 2.99 -1.71
C LYS A 196 10.10 3.67 -1.58
N ASP A 197 10.04 4.81 -0.89
CA ASP A 197 8.80 5.60 -0.79
C ASP A 197 8.27 6.00 -2.17
N ARG A 198 9.13 6.59 -3.01
CA ARG A 198 8.78 6.98 -4.38
C ARG A 198 8.22 5.81 -5.19
N HIS A 199 8.93 4.68 -5.17
CA HIS A 199 8.53 3.47 -5.87
C HIS A 199 7.14 3.00 -5.41
N HIS A 200 6.89 2.97 -4.10
CA HIS A 200 5.58 2.60 -3.56
C HIS A 200 4.46 3.58 -3.96
N THR A 201 4.74 4.89 -4.00
CA THR A 201 3.78 5.90 -4.46
C THR A 201 3.41 5.69 -5.94
N ILE A 202 4.41 5.47 -6.81
CA ILE A 202 4.19 5.22 -8.24
C ILE A 202 3.43 3.92 -8.46
N ALA A 203 3.85 2.86 -7.78
CA ALA A 203 3.19 1.55 -7.78
C ALA A 203 1.70 1.67 -7.44
N HIS A 204 1.38 2.38 -6.35
CA HIS A 204 0.01 2.63 -5.93
C HIS A 204 -0.80 3.36 -7.02
N TYR A 205 -0.22 4.40 -7.63
CA TYR A 205 -0.90 5.15 -8.68
C TYR A 205 -1.12 4.32 -9.96
N LYS A 206 -0.13 3.53 -10.41
CA LYS A 206 -0.30 2.58 -11.53
C LYS A 206 -1.47 1.63 -11.29
N HIS A 207 -1.54 1.11 -10.07
CA HIS A 207 -2.59 0.19 -9.68
C HIS A 207 -3.97 0.88 -9.66
N LEU A 208 -4.03 2.12 -9.17
CA LEU A 208 -5.24 2.93 -9.19
C LEU A 208 -5.75 3.19 -10.61
N LEU A 209 -4.85 3.50 -11.54
CA LEU A 209 -5.18 3.65 -12.96
C LEU A 209 -5.78 2.37 -13.56
N ALA A 210 -5.23 1.21 -13.21
CA ALA A 210 -5.70 -0.08 -13.71
C ALA A 210 -7.10 -0.46 -13.21
N THR A 211 -7.52 0.07 -12.06
CA THR A 211 -8.70 -0.41 -11.33
C THR A 211 -9.84 0.60 -11.26
N ASN A 212 -9.52 1.89 -11.17
CA ASN A 212 -10.49 2.97 -11.19
C ASN A 212 -9.84 4.25 -11.76
N LEU A 213 -9.91 4.39 -13.09
CA LEU A 213 -9.32 5.50 -13.82
C LEU A 213 -9.82 6.87 -13.33
N ASP A 214 -11.13 7.00 -13.09
CA ASP A 214 -11.73 8.26 -12.64
C ASP A 214 -11.22 8.69 -11.27
N PHE A 215 -11.07 7.73 -10.36
CA PHE A 215 -10.51 8.00 -9.05
C PHE A 215 -9.01 8.29 -9.13
N ALA A 216 -8.25 7.58 -9.97
CA ALA A 216 -6.84 7.87 -10.20
C ALA A 216 -6.61 9.31 -10.70
N VAL A 217 -7.45 9.80 -11.61
CA VAL A 217 -7.37 11.18 -12.10
C VAL A 217 -7.59 12.20 -10.97
N LYS A 218 -8.50 11.90 -10.03
CA LYS A 218 -8.75 12.77 -8.86
C LYS A 218 -7.60 12.75 -7.86
N GLU A 219 -6.94 11.61 -7.68
CA GLU A 219 -5.81 11.43 -6.75
C GLU A 219 -4.45 11.88 -7.33
N LYS A 220 -4.35 12.10 -8.65
CA LYS A 220 -3.10 12.53 -9.31
C LYS A 220 -2.44 13.74 -8.63
N PRO A 221 -3.16 14.83 -8.26
CA PRO A 221 -2.53 16.00 -7.64
C PRO A 221 -1.84 15.69 -6.31
N MET A 222 -2.49 14.92 -5.43
CA MET A 222 -1.91 14.50 -4.15
C MET A 222 -0.74 13.55 -4.34
N THR A 223 -0.86 12.61 -5.29
CA THR A 223 0.23 11.71 -5.67
C THR A 223 1.47 12.49 -6.11
N LEU A 224 1.27 13.48 -6.99
CA LEU A 224 2.34 14.33 -7.50
C LEU A 224 2.98 15.16 -6.39
N GLU A 225 2.19 15.74 -5.48
CA GLU A 225 2.71 16.50 -4.34
C GLU A 225 3.64 15.66 -3.48
N HIS A 226 3.24 14.44 -3.12
CA HIS A 226 4.08 13.53 -2.33
C HIS A 226 5.39 13.16 -3.05
N LEU A 227 5.34 12.91 -4.37
CA LEU A 227 6.55 12.64 -5.16
C LEU A 227 7.51 13.84 -5.16
N VAL A 228 6.98 15.06 -5.29
CA VAL A 228 7.76 16.30 -5.25
C VAL A 228 8.39 16.52 -3.86
N ASP A 229 7.68 16.19 -2.78
CA ASP A 229 8.22 16.28 -1.42
C ASP A 229 9.39 15.32 -1.19
N ILE A 230 9.33 14.11 -1.77
CA ILE A 230 10.44 13.17 -1.77
C ILE A 230 11.65 13.79 -2.48
N ASP A 231 11.46 14.38 -3.66
CA ASP A 231 12.52 15.05 -4.43
C ASP A 231 13.12 16.24 -3.68
N HIS A 232 12.27 17.01 -3.03
CA HIS A 232 12.72 18.11 -2.18
C HIS A 232 13.63 17.59 -1.05
N THR A 233 13.23 16.49 -0.40
CA THR A 233 13.99 15.86 0.68
C THR A 233 15.35 15.34 0.17
N ILE A 234 15.38 14.72 -1.01
CA ILE A 234 16.64 14.28 -1.66
C ILE A 234 17.56 15.48 -1.91
N ASN A 235 17.05 16.54 -2.54
CA ASN A 235 17.80 17.75 -2.87
C ASN A 235 18.33 18.47 -1.62
N GLN A 236 17.52 18.57 -0.57
CA GLN A 236 17.95 19.10 0.72
C GLN A 236 19.07 18.27 1.34
N SER A 237 18.94 16.93 1.30
CA SER A 237 19.94 16.00 1.84
C SER A 237 21.29 16.12 1.12
N MET A 238 21.26 16.33 -0.19
CA MET A 238 22.45 16.59 -1.00
C MET A 238 23.05 17.97 -0.73
N THR A 239 22.22 18.97 -0.45
CA THR A 239 22.67 20.33 -0.09
C THR A 239 23.32 20.36 1.29
N MET A 240 22.87 19.54 2.25
CA MET A 240 23.51 19.39 3.55
C MET A 240 24.97 18.94 3.42
N LEU A 241 25.27 18.08 2.45
CA LEU A 241 26.64 17.63 2.17
C LEU A 241 27.54 18.80 1.74
N GLN A 242 27.01 19.76 0.98
CA GLN A 242 27.77 20.94 0.49
C GLN A 242 28.24 21.86 1.61
N ARG A 243 27.65 21.78 2.81
CA ARG A 243 28.12 22.50 4.01
C ARG A 243 29.48 21.99 4.51
N HIS A 244 29.94 20.84 4.01
CA HIS A 244 31.23 20.24 4.32
C HIS A 244 32.06 20.07 3.03
N PRO A 245 32.72 21.13 2.51
CA PRO A 245 33.33 21.10 1.17
C PRO A 245 34.36 19.98 0.96
N ALA A 246 35.20 19.71 1.95
CA ALA A 246 36.20 18.64 1.89
C ALA A 246 35.60 17.23 1.82
N LEU A 247 34.38 17.05 2.35
CA LEU A 247 33.62 15.81 2.27
C LEU A 247 32.86 15.74 0.94
N ALA A 248 32.22 16.84 0.54
CA ALA A 248 31.47 16.95 -0.71
C ALA A 248 32.32 16.57 -1.93
N VAL A 249 33.56 17.05 -2.01
CA VAL A 249 34.50 16.69 -3.09
C VAL A 249 34.73 15.17 -3.18
N LYS A 250 34.64 14.44 -2.07
CA LYS A 250 34.92 13.01 -2.04
C LYS A 250 33.72 12.14 -2.41
N ILE A 251 32.50 12.56 -2.05
CA ILE A 251 31.33 11.68 -2.12
C ILE A 251 30.13 12.25 -2.89
N SER A 252 30.08 13.54 -3.25
CA SER A 252 28.91 14.12 -3.93
C SER A 252 28.59 13.45 -5.26
N GLU A 253 29.58 13.29 -6.13
CA GLU A 253 29.41 12.63 -7.45
C GLU A 253 28.95 11.19 -7.28
N LEU A 254 29.62 10.43 -6.39
CA LEU A 254 29.24 9.06 -6.05
C LEU A 254 27.78 8.95 -5.56
N MET A 255 27.29 9.91 -4.78
CA MET A 255 25.91 9.91 -4.29
C MET A 255 24.90 10.34 -5.36
N GLN A 256 25.29 11.23 -6.29
CA GLN A 256 24.47 11.56 -7.45
C GLN A 256 24.31 10.35 -8.38
N ASP A 257 25.40 9.64 -8.68
CA ASP A 257 25.38 8.41 -9.49
C ASP A 257 24.55 7.33 -8.80
N TYR A 258 24.72 7.18 -7.50
CA TYR A 258 23.94 6.22 -6.71
C TYR A 258 22.43 6.51 -6.78
N MET A 259 22.04 7.76 -6.64
CA MET A 259 20.64 8.20 -6.75
C MET A 259 20.07 7.96 -8.15
N GLN A 260 20.82 8.29 -9.21
CA GLN A 260 20.41 8.02 -10.59
C GLN A 260 20.28 6.51 -10.85
N ALA A 261 21.18 5.70 -10.30
CA ALA A 261 21.13 4.25 -10.41
C ALA A 261 19.92 3.66 -9.65
N LEU A 262 19.49 4.26 -8.54
CA LEU A 262 18.24 3.87 -7.88
C LEU A 262 17.05 4.14 -8.81
N ARG A 263 16.90 5.38 -9.30
CA ARG A 263 15.79 5.76 -10.21
C ARG A 263 15.79 5.01 -11.54
N SER A 264 16.93 4.50 -12.00
CA SER A 264 16.96 3.69 -13.23
C SER A 264 16.36 2.28 -13.03
N LYS A 265 16.17 1.83 -11.78
CA LYS A 265 15.62 0.50 -11.46
C LYS A 265 14.10 0.45 -11.43
N ASP A 266 13.41 1.56 -11.20
CA ASP A 266 11.94 1.59 -11.09
C ASP A 266 11.22 1.88 -12.43
N GLU A 267 11.85 1.48 -13.54
CA GLU A 267 11.39 1.70 -14.92
C GLU A 267 11.20 3.18 -15.32
N THR A 268 11.70 4.12 -14.51
CA THR A 268 11.71 5.54 -14.89
C THR A 268 12.55 5.73 -16.16
N PRO A 269 11.99 6.28 -17.25
CA PRO A 269 12.76 6.55 -18.46
C PRO A 269 13.96 7.44 -18.17
N GLY A 270 15.10 7.18 -18.81
CA GLY A 270 16.33 7.97 -18.63
C GLY A 270 16.13 9.48 -18.78
N SER A 271 15.22 9.89 -19.68
CA SER A 271 14.87 11.31 -19.91
C SER A 271 14.08 11.97 -18.78
N LEU A 272 13.53 11.20 -17.83
CA LEU A 272 12.71 11.66 -16.70
C LEU A 272 13.37 11.36 -15.34
N LEU A 273 14.67 11.10 -15.32
CA LEU A 273 15.42 10.88 -14.08
C LEU A 273 15.64 12.17 -13.27
N SER A 274 15.32 13.34 -13.83
CA SER A 274 15.47 14.63 -13.15
C SER A 274 14.52 14.75 -11.94
N LEU A 275 15.03 15.29 -10.84
CA LEU A 275 14.27 15.55 -9.61
C LEU A 275 13.43 16.83 -9.73
N THR A 276 12.47 16.84 -10.66
CA THR A 276 11.62 18.01 -10.90
C THR A 276 10.15 17.62 -10.94
N ARG A 277 9.30 18.57 -10.57
CA ARG A 277 7.84 18.40 -10.62
C ARG A 277 7.37 17.98 -12.01
N GLU A 278 7.93 18.58 -13.04
CA GLU A 278 7.57 18.32 -14.43
C GLU A 278 7.94 16.88 -14.84
N ALA A 279 9.05 16.35 -14.34
CA ALA A 279 9.46 14.98 -14.63
C ALA A 279 8.56 13.96 -13.94
N GLU A 280 8.26 14.15 -12.66
CA GLU A 280 7.32 13.29 -11.93
C GLU A 280 5.92 13.36 -12.54
N GLU A 281 5.44 14.56 -12.91
CA GLU A 281 4.15 14.71 -13.57
C GLU A 281 4.10 14.00 -14.93
N ALA A 282 5.16 14.12 -15.74
CA ALA A 282 5.27 13.44 -17.03
C ALA A 282 5.26 11.91 -16.88
N ILE A 283 5.84 11.37 -15.80
CA ILE A 283 5.77 9.94 -15.48
C ILE A 283 4.32 9.52 -15.20
N LEU A 284 3.59 10.27 -14.34
CA LEU A 284 2.20 9.98 -14.03
C LEU A 284 1.30 10.08 -15.27
N ASP A 285 1.52 11.08 -16.13
CA ASP A 285 0.78 11.25 -17.38
C ASP A 285 1.08 10.14 -18.39
N LYS A 286 2.33 9.69 -18.47
CA LYS A 286 2.71 8.55 -19.31
C LYS A 286 1.95 7.30 -18.89
N TYR A 287 1.90 6.96 -17.61
CA TYR A 287 1.17 5.78 -17.14
C TYR A 287 -0.33 5.90 -17.41
N LYS A 288 -0.92 7.08 -17.19
CA LYS A 288 -2.32 7.33 -17.53
C LYS A 288 -2.59 7.10 -19.02
N ALA A 289 -1.75 7.66 -19.90
CA ALA A 289 -1.89 7.50 -21.33
C ALA A 289 -1.75 6.04 -21.79
N GLN A 290 -0.83 5.28 -21.19
CA GLN A 290 -0.66 3.85 -21.46
C GLN A 290 -1.92 3.04 -21.12
N VAL A 291 -2.54 3.31 -19.98
CA VAL A 291 -3.77 2.62 -19.56
C VAL A 291 -4.95 2.98 -20.48
N ILE A 292 -5.11 4.26 -20.85
CA ILE A 292 -6.15 4.70 -21.80
C ILE A 292 -5.97 4.00 -23.15
N ALA A 293 -4.76 4.01 -23.71
CA ALA A 293 -4.48 3.34 -24.98
C ALA A 293 -4.74 1.82 -24.92
N MET A 294 -4.42 1.18 -23.79
CA MET A 294 -4.70 -0.25 -23.59
C MET A 294 -6.21 -0.54 -23.49
N GLN A 295 -7.00 0.39 -22.95
CA GLN A 295 -8.46 0.26 -22.89
C GLN A 295 -9.10 0.48 -24.27
N GLU A 296 -8.64 1.47 -25.02
CA GLU A 296 -9.12 1.76 -26.39
C GLU A 296 -8.76 0.64 -27.38
N GLY A 297 -7.54 0.09 -27.29
CA GLY A 297 -7.09 -1.03 -28.13
C GLY A 297 -7.82 -2.36 -27.85
N LYS A 298 -8.47 -2.51 -26.69
CA LYS A 298 -9.33 -3.66 -26.35
C LYS A 298 -10.77 -3.52 -26.87
N GLN A 299 -11.14 -2.39 -27.45
CA GLN A 299 -12.49 -2.17 -28.00
C GLN A 299 -12.65 -2.61 -29.47
N PHE A 300 -11.72 -3.40 -30.01
CA PHE A 300 -11.79 -3.96 -31.38
C PHE A 300 -11.64 -5.48 -31.37
#